data_AF-A0A811G6J6-F1
#
_entry.id   AF-A0A811G6J6-F1
#
_cell.length_a   1.000
_cell.length_b   1.000
_cell.length_c   1.000
_cell.angle_alpha   90.00
_cell.angle_beta   90.00
_cell.angle_gamma   90.00
#
_symmetry.space_group_name_H-M   'P 1'
#
loop_
_entity.id
_entity.type
_entity.pdbx_description
1 polymer ?
#
loop_
_entity_poly.entity_id
_entity_poly.type
_entity_poly.pdbx_seq_one_letter_code
_entity_poly.pdbx_strand_id
1 'polypeptide(L)'
;MIRFREGERVLLMSVGTHASEEFVEIIKRKQREIKEAGYALWGYGGSLGKPTGKLLQDFINGATDTIEVLMRPTNSSHNGDANRADEFSVDGINWDTIPDSINCRGSKWALCLDRLQVVDEAFNPNEFRVVGGVSNGKVGSVFRTRGQADQLRLEFVGGDVEPDFEPIWVRARLVSPYAVLVRDRPQGSGDSSNSRA
;
A
#
# COMPACT_ATOMS: atom_id res chain seq x y z
N MET A 1 22.43 -1.19 -2.87
CA MET A 1 21.73 -2.44 -2.50
C MET A 1 21.15 -2.27 -1.12
N ILE A 2 19.87 -2.58 -0.95
CA ILE A 2 19.19 -2.49 0.33
C ILE A 2 19.68 -3.63 1.23
N ARG A 3 19.92 -3.35 2.51
CA ARG A 3 20.25 -4.38 3.50
C ARG A 3 19.07 -4.56 4.44
N PHE A 4 18.77 -5.83 4.73
CA PHE A 4 17.73 -6.23 5.66
C PHE A 4 18.32 -7.09 6.78
N ARG A 5 17.64 -7.15 7.91
CA ARG A 5 17.93 -8.07 9.02
C ARG A 5 16.92 -9.21 9.02
N GLU A 6 17.35 -10.37 9.51
CA GLU A 6 16.48 -11.55 9.61
C GLU A 6 15.19 -11.22 10.38
N GLY A 7 14.06 -11.63 9.81
CA GLY A 7 12.72 -11.34 10.33
C GLY A 7 12.14 -9.98 9.94
N GLU A 8 12.90 -9.09 9.28
CA GLU A 8 12.33 -7.85 8.75
C GLU A 8 11.29 -8.14 7.67
N ARG A 9 10.17 -7.41 7.72
CA ARG A 9 9.03 -7.60 6.84
C ARG A 9 8.91 -6.49 5.81
N VAL A 10 8.57 -6.90 4.60
CA VAL A 10 8.48 -6.02 3.44
C VAL A 10 7.19 -6.27 2.68
N LEU A 11 6.50 -5.21 2.28
CA LEU A 11 5.50 -5.26 1.22
C LEU A 11 6.17 -4.94 -0.11
N LEU A 12 6.24 -5.92 -1.01
CA LEU A 12 6.61 -5.67 -2.40
C LEU A 12 5.37 -5.30 -3.18
N MET A 13 5.39 -4.17 -3.88
CA MET A 13 4.26 -3.65 -4.65
C MET A 13 4.68 -3.29 -6.07
N SER A 14 3.89 -3.74 -7.03
CA SER A 14 3.92 -3.28 -8.41
C SER A 14 3.06 -2.03 -8.51
N VAL A 15 3.63 -0.94 -9.02
CA VAL A 15 2.94 0.35 -9.11
C VAL A 15 2.87 0.78 -10.57
N GLY A 16 1.65 0.78 -11.10
CA GLY A 16 1.35 1.32 -12.42
C GLY A 16 0.96 2.79 -12.39
N THR A 17 0.67 3.34 -13.56
CA THR A 17 -0.02 4.63 -13.70
C THR A 17 -1.41 4.52 -13.05
N HIS A 18 -1.79 5.49 -12.23
CA HIS A 18 -3.07 5.50 -11.51
C HIS A 18 -3.79 6.83 -11.71
N ALA A 19 -5.09 6.78 -12.01
CA ALA A 19 -5.96 7.97 -12.14
C ALA A 19 -5.42 9.06 -13.10
N SER A 20 -4.88 8.64 -14.25
CA SER A 20 -4.33 9.53 -15.29
C SER A 20 -3.15 10.42 -14.83
N GLU A 21 -2.49 10.07 -13.72
CA GLU A 21 -1.33 10.78 -13.19
C GLU A 21 -0.05 9.96 -13.44
N GLU A 22 1.00 10.60 -13.94
CA GLU A 22 2.32 9.99 -14.10
C GLU A 22 2.88 9.56 -12.73
N PHE A 23 3.62 8.44 -12.69
CA PHE A 23 4.15 7.88 -11.44
C PHE A 23 4.91 8.93 -10.61
N VAL A 24 5.76 9.73 -11.24
CA VAL A 24 6.52 10.80 -10.56
C VAL A 24 5.63 11.85 -9.91
N GLU A 25 4.50 12.20 -10.52
CA GLU A 25 3.57 13.18 -9.97
C GLU A 25 2.79 12.59 -8.79
N ILE A 26 2.39 11.31 -8.87
CA ILE A 26 1.80 10.58 -7.73
C ILE A 26 2.75 10.63 -6.53
N ILE A 27 4.04 10.34 -6.75
CA ILE A 27 5.06 10.36 -5.70
C ILE A 27 5.21 11.76 -5.09
N LYS A 28 5.36 12.82 -5.91
CA LYS A 28 5.45 14.20 -5.42
C LYS A 28 4.23 14.61 -4.60
N ARG A 29 3.03 14.23 -5.05
CA ARG A 29 1.79 14.49 -4.31
C ARG A 29 1.78 13.76 -2.98
N LYS A 30 2.11 12.46 -2.94
CA LYS A 30 2.15 11.67 -1.71
C LYS A 30 3.19 12.18 -0.71
N GLN A 31 4.34 12.66 -1.18
CA GLN A 31 5.33 13.32 -0.33
C GLN A 31 4.81 14.62 0.29
N ARG A 32 4.02 15.40 -0.47
CA ARG A 32 3.35 16.60 0.04
C ARG A 32 2.31 16.26 1.10
N GLU A 33 1.50 15.23 0.86
CA GLU A 33 0.52 14.72 1.83
C GLU A 33 1.20 14.37 3.16
N ILE A 34 2.30 13.62 3.12
CA ILE A 34 3.10 13.28 4.31
C ILE A 34 3.63 14.54 5.00
N LYS A 35 4.13 15.52 4.25
CA LYS A 35 4.66 16.77 4.82
C LYS A 35 3.58 17.57 5.55
N GLU A 36 2.36 17.60 5.01
CA GLU A 36 1.26 18.44 5.51
C GLU A 36 0.43 17.76 6.60
N ALA A 37 0.17 16.45 6.49
CA ALA A 37 -0.67 15.70 7.42
C ALA A 37 0.11 14.76 8.35
N GLY A 38 1.42 14.59 8.14
CA GLY A 38 2.25 13.61 8.84
C GLY A 38 2.17 12.19 8.27
N TYR A 39 1.26 11.92 7.34
CA TYR A 39 1.10 10.64 6.66
C TYR A 39 0.38 10.81 5.30
N ALA A 40 0.41 9.77 4.48
CA ALA A 40 -0.39 9.63 3.28
C ALA A 40 -1.19 8.33 3.31
N LEU A 41 -2.31 8.32 2.59
CA LEU A 41 -3.10 7.12 2.32
C LEU A 41 -2.83 6.62 0.90
N TRP A 42 -2.25 5.44 0.78
CA TRP A 42 -1.97 4.78 -0.49
C TRP A 42 -3.04 3.75 -0.80
N GLY A 43 -3.95 4.07 -1.71
CA GLY A 43 -5.02 3.20 -2.14
C GLY A 43 -4.52 1.87 -2.71
N TYR A 44 -5.18 0.77 -2.37
CA TYR A 44 -4.81 -0.55 -2.85
C TYR A 44 -6.01 -1.47 -3.10
N GLY A 45 -5.79 -2.51 -3.92
CA GLY A 45 -6.81 -3.48 -4.35
C GLY A 45 -6.90 -4.75 -3.51
N GLY A 46 -7.54 -5.78 -4.08
CA GLY A 46 -7.91 -7.03 -3.38
C GLY A 46 -6.78 -7.91 -2.85
N SER A 47 -5.59 -7.87 -3.47
CA SER A 47 -4.55 -8.91 -3.34
C SER A 47 -3.81 -8.91 -2.00
N LEU A 48 -3.65 -7.76 -1.35
CA LEU A 48 -3.09 -7.68 0.01
C LEU A 48 -4.08 -8.15 1.09
N GLY A 49 -5.38 -8.14 0.78
CA GLY A 49 -6.46 -8.44 1.71
C GLY A 49 -7.03 -7.19 2.39
N LYS A 50 -8.19 -7.34 3.02
CA LYS A 50 -8.86 -6.26 3.77
C LYS A 50 -7.98 -5.78 4.94
N PRO A 51 -8.04 -4.49 5.30
CA PRO A 51 -7.38 -3.94 6.49
C PRO A 51 -7.65 -4.77 7.75
N THR A 52 -8.91 -5.09 8.01
CA THR A 52 -9.37 -5.91 9.15
C THR A 52 -9.24 -7.42 8.92
N GLY A 53 -8.68 -7.84 7.79
CA GLY A 53 -8.56 -9.24 7.42
C GLY A 53 -7.38 -9.91 8.11
N LYS A 54 -7.59 -11.17 8.56
CA LYS A 54 -6.57 -11.97 9.26
C LYS A 54 -5.22 -12.01 8.54
N LEU A 55 -5.24 -12.12 7.20
CA LEU A 55 -4.04 -12.24 6.38
C LEU A 55 -3.08 -11.04 6.52
N LEU A 56 -3.62 -9.82 6.46
CA LEU A 56 -2.81 -8.60 6.60
C LEU A 56 -2.44 -8.37 8.06
N GLN A 57 -3.38 -8.62 8.98
CA GLN A 57 -3.15 -8.47 10.42
C GLN A 57 -2.06 -9.41 10.95
N ASP A 58 -2.04 -10.69 10.57
CA ASP A 58 -0.97 -11.63 10.94
C ASP A 58 0.40 -11.18 10.39
N PHE A 59 0.42 -10.60 9.19
CA PHE A 59 1.63 -10.06 8.58
C PHE A 59 2.14 -8.82 9.31
N ILE A 60 1.25 -7.94 9.77
CA ILE A 60 1.65 -6.78 10.57
C ILE A 60 2.13 -7.22 11.95
N ASN A 61 1.38 -8.11 12.62
CA ASN A 61 1.64 -8.51 14.00
C ASN A 61 2.91 -9.35 14.20
N GLY A 62 3.39 -10.01 13.16
CA GLY A 62 4.67 -10.74 13.23
C GLY A 62 5.88 -9.91 12.78
N ALA A 63 5.72 -8.63 12.44
CA ALA A 63 6.86 -7.76 12.18
C ALA A 63 7.57 -7.41 13.49
N THR A 64 8.89 -7.57 13.52
CA THR A 64 9.73 -7.24 14.70
C THR A 64 10.23 -5.79 14.68
N ASP A 65 10.15 -5.14 13.52
CA ASP A 65 10.51 -3.75 13.29
C ASP A 65 9.47 -3.15 12.31
N THR A 66 9.73 -1.92 11.94
CA THR A 66 9.10 -1.17 10.87
C THR A 66 8.93 -2.02 9.60
N ILE A 67 7.73 -1.97 9.02
CA ILE A 67 7.43 -2.62 7.74
C ILE A 67 7.72 -1.64 6.61
N GLU A 68 8.63 -2.03 5.73
CA GLU A 68 8.95 -1.27 4.52
C GLU A 68 8.04 -1.68 3.36
N VAL A 69 7.75 -0.72 2.48
CA VAL A 69 7.05 -0.94 1.22
C VAL A 69 8.03 -0.65 0.10
N LEU A 70 8.39 -1.68 -0.67
CA LEU A 70 9.22 -1.57 -1.85
C LEU A 70 8.32 -1.52 -3.08
N MET A 71 8.43 -0.43 -3.84
CA MET A 71 7.60 -0.20 -5.01
C MET A 71 8.43 -0.32 -6.29
N ARG A 72 8.03 -1.25 -7.14
CA ARG A 72 8.56 -1.41 -8.51
C ARG A 72 7.56 -0.81 -9.49
N PRO A 73 7.97 0.11 -10.38
CA PRO A 73 7.06 0.61 -11.39
C PRO A 73 6.76 -0.46 -12.44
N THR A 74 5.55 -0.44 -12.98
CA THR A 74 5.13 -1.32 -14.08
C THR A 74 4.37 -0.51 -15.11
N ASN A 75 4.38 -0.94 -16.38
CA ASN A 75 3.58 -0.30 -17.45
C ASN A 75 2.07 -0.61 -17.35
N SER A 76 1.59 -1.12 -16.22
CA SER A 76 0.18 -1.35 -16.00
C SER A 76 -0.53 -0.02 -15.74
N SER A 77 -1.76 0.11 -16.24
CA SER A 77 -2.63 1.22 -15.91
C SER A 77 -3.83 0.70 -15.13
N HIS A 78 -4.18 1.39 -14.05
CA HIS A 78 -5.43 1.15 -13.33
C HIS A 78 -6.23 2.44 -13.25
N ASN A 79 -7.36 2.46 -13.97
CA ASN A 79 -8.31 3.55 -13.94
C ASN A 79 -9.38 3.25 -12.89
N GLY A 80 -9.04 3.54 -11.62
CA GLY A 80 -10.04 3.58 -10.55
C GLY A 80 -10.94 4.80 -10.68
N ASP A 81 -12.09 4.77 -10.01
CA ASP A 81 -12.98 5.92 -9.88
C ASP A 81 -12.19 7.13 -9.32
N ALA A 82 -12.37 8.32 -9.90
CA ALA A 82 -11.60 9.50 -9.54
C ALA A 82 -12.04 10.12 -8.20
N ASN A 83 -13.13 9.61 -7.62
CA ASN A 83 -13.68 10.11 -6.37
C ASN A 83 -12.66 9.97 -5.23
N ARG A 84 -12.44 11.08 -4.53
CA ARG A 84 -11.62 11.15 -3.32
C ARG A 84 -12.45 10.60 -2.16
N ALA A 85 -11.89 9.66 -1.42
CA ALA A 85 -12.46 9.23 -0.16
C ALA A 85 -12.41 10.37 0.88
N ASP A 86 -13.48 10.52 1.64
CA ASP A 86 -13.63 11.58 2.65
C ASP A 86 -13.41 11.06 4.07
N GLU A 87 -13.60 9.76 4.29
CA GLU A 87 -13.53 9.15 5.62
C GLU A 87 -12.69 7.87 5.60
N PHE A 88 -12.01 7.61 6.71
CA PHE A 88 -11.28 6.36 6.93
C PHE A 88 -11.72 5.68 8.23
N SER A 89 -11.47 4.39 8.33
CA SER A 89 -11.79 3.60 9.51
C SER A 89 -10.79 2.46 9.71
N VAL A 90 -10.49 2.16 10.97
CA VAL A 90 -9.64 1.01 11.37
C VAL A 90 -10.46 -0.26 11.62
N ASP A 91 -11.75 -0.13 11.95
CA ASP A 91 -12.63 -1.22 12.39
C ASP A 91 -13.88 -1.39 11.50
N GLY A 92 -14.15 -0.42 10.61
CA GLY A 92 -15.34 -0.34 9.78
C GLY A 92 -16.58 0.20 10.50
N ILE A 93 -16.47 0.54 11.79
CA ILE A 93 -17.54 1.00 12.67
C ILE A 93 -17.38 2.49 12.93
N ASN A 94 -16.21 2.91 13.40
CA ASN A 94 -15.86 4.28 13.71
C ASN A 94 -15.17 4.91 12.51
N TRP A 95 -15.69 6.03 12.02
CA TRP A 95 -15.19 6.70 10.82
C TRP A 95 -14.69 8.09 11.16
N ASP A 96 -13.45 8.36 10.81
CA ASP A 96 -12.79 9.65 10.99
C ASP A 96 -12.66 10.36 9.64
N THR A 97 -12.62 11.69 9.66
CA THR A 97 -12.44 12.49 8.45
C THR A 97 -10.99 12.39 7.96
N ILE A 98 -10.81 12.11 6.67
CA ILE A 98 -9.50 12.18 6.01
C ILE A 98 -9.11 13.65 5.85
N PRO A 99 -7.92 14.08 6.32
CA PRO A 99 -7.44 15.45 6.13
C PRO A 99 -7.54 15.92 4.68
N ASP A 100 -7.92 17.18 4.47
CA ASP A 100 -8.14 17.75 3.12
C ASP A 100 -6.90 17.68 2.22
N SER A 101 -5.70 17.70 2.81
CA SER A 101 -4.43 17.54 2.09
C SER A 101 -4.26 16.15 1.49
N ILE A 102 -4.84 15.10 2.09
CA ILE A 102 -4.70 13.71 1.65
C ILE A 102 -5.68 13.39 0.52
N ASN A 103 -5.15 12.90 -0.60
CA ASN A 103 -5.91 12.50 -1.78
C ASN A 103 -5.80 10.98 -2.00
N CYS A 104 -6.70 10.23 -1.38
CA CYS A 104 -6.90 8.80 -1.65
C CYS A 104 -8.09 8.63 -2.59
N ARG A 105 -7.88 8.05 -3.78
CA ARG A 105 -8.90 7.96 -4.84
C ARG A 105 -9.09 6.53 -5.31
N GLY A 106 -10.32 6.17 -5.69
CA GLY A 106 -10.63 4.94 -6.44
C GLY A 106 -10.33 3.63 -5.72
N SER A 107 -10.18 3.67 -4.40
CA SER A 107 -9.83 2.50 -3.58
C SER A 107 -10.80 2.35 -2.43
N LYS A 108 -11.04 1.11 -1.99
CA LYS A 108 -11.84 0.82 -0.78
C LYS A 108 -10.97 0.72 0.47
N TRP A 109 -9.68 0.50 0.29
CA TRP A 109 -8.70 0.33 1.36
C TRP A 109 -7.44 1.13 1.02
N ALA A 110 -6.71 1.56 2.04
CA ALA A 110 -5.47 2.29 1.88
C ALA A 110 -4.42 1.84 2.90
N LEU A 111 -3.15 1.84 2.49
CA LEU A 111 -2.00 1.76 3.39
C LEU A 111 -1.71 3.14 3.99
N CYS A 112 -1.28 3.17 5.25
CA CYS A 112 -0.86 4.40 5.91
C CYS A 112 0.67 4.52 5.82
N LEU A 113 1.16 5.56 5.15
CA LEU A 113 2.59 5.79 4.92
C LEU A 113 3.05 7.08 5.59
N ASP A 114 4.10 7.05 6.40
CA ASP A 114 4.72 8.27 6.98
C ASP A 114 6.04 8.66 6.30
N ARG A 115 6.50 7.84 5.36
CA ARG A 115 7.69 8.10 4.54
C ARG A 115 7.47 7.56 3.15
N LEU A 116 7.93 8.32 2.17
CA LEU A 116 7.98 7.89 0.78
C LEU A 116 9.17 8.55 0.08
N GLN A 117 10.13 7.75 -0.37
CA GLN A 117 11.41 8.20 -0.92
C GLN A 117 11.64 7.59 -2.30
N VAL A 118 12.02 8.42 -3.26
CA VAL A 118 12.55 7.96 -4.55
C VAL A 118 13.97 7.47 -4.32
N VAL A 119 14.29 6.27 -4.78
CA VAL A 119 15.58 5.61 -4.59
C VAL A 119 16.05 4.98 -5.91
N ASP A 120 17.36 4.79 -6.05
CA ASP A 120 17.98 3.97 -7.08
C ASP A 120 18.66 2.79 -6.39
N GLU A 121 17.84 1.86 -5.93
CA GLU A 121 18.26 0.72 -5.14
C GLU A 121 17.77 -0.58 -5.77
N ALA A 122 18.33 -1.70 -5.32
CA ALA A 122 17.89 -3.02 -5.72
C ALA A 122 17.94 -3.97 -4.52
N PHE A 123 17.09 -5.00 -4.56
CA PHE A 123 17.00 -6.06 -3.56
C PHE A 123 16.96 -7.44 -4.24
N ASN A 124 17.44 -8.49 -3.57
CA ASN A 124 17.35 -9.84 -4.10
C ASN A 124 16.12 -10.56 -3.51
N PRO A 125 15.04 -10.78 -4.28
CA PRO A 125 13.84 -11.45 -3.78
C PRO A 125 14.07 -12.91 -3.38
N ASN A 126 15.20 -13.52 -3.76
CA ASN A 126 15.53 -14.89 -3.36
C ASN A 126 15.90 -15.02 -1.87
N GLU A 127 16.30 -13.91 -1.24
CA GLU A 127 16.58 -13.80 0.21
C GLU A 127 15.31 -13.73 1.08
N PHE A 128 14.13 -13.74 0.44
CA PHE A 128 12.84 -13.55 1.10
C PHE A 128 11.94 -14.76 0.97
N ARG A 129 10.99 -14.88 1.90
CA ARG A 129 9.88 -15.83 1.84
C ARG A 129 8.54 -15.10 1.91
N VAL A 130 7.57 -15.63 1.18
CA VAL A 130 6.21 -15.09 1.18
C VAL A 130 5.49 -15.42 2.48
N VAL A 131 4.86 -14.42 3.08
CA VAL A 131 4.07 -14.54 4.30
C VAL A 131 2.57 -14.48 3.99
N GLY A 132 1.90 -15.59 4.28
CA GLY A 132 0.45 -15.75 4.19
C GLY A 132 -0.09 -15.93 2.75
N GLY A 133 -1.30 -16.50 2.68
CA GLY A 133 -1.99 -16.80 1.42
C GLY A 133 -1.47 -18.05 0.71
N VAL A 134 -1.89 -18.26 -0.54
CA VAL A 134 -1.62 -19.49 -1.30
C VAL A 134 -0.14 -19.75 -1.62
N SER A 135 0.67 -18.70 -1.58
CA SER A 135 2.11 -18.76 -1.85
C SER A 135 2.95 -18.74 -0.57
N ASN A 136 2.34 -18.87 0.62
CA ASN A 136 3.05 -18.86 1.89
C ASN A 136 4.26 -19.83 1.89
N GLY A 137 5.41 -19.35 2.35
CA GLY A 137 6.67 -20.10 2.43
C GLY A 137 7.44 -20.23 1.10
N LYS A 138 6.89 -19.78 -0.03
CA LYS A 138 7.62 -19.75 -1.30
C LYS A 138 8.69 -18.67 -1.30
N VAL A 139 9.71 -18.86 -2.14
CA VAL A 139 10.74 -17.84 -2.43
C VAL A 139 10.09 -16.57 -2.97
N GLY A 140 10.58 -15.40 -2.55
CA GLY A 140 10.02 -14.10 -2.92
C GLY A 140 9.89 -13.90 -4.43
N SER A 141 10.84 -14.42 -5.22
CA SER A 141 10.85 -14.36 -6.69
C SER A 141 9.65 -15.02 -7.38
N VAL A 142 8.78 -15.72 -6.63
CA VAL A 142 7.50 -16.25 -7.13
C VAL A 142 6.62 -15.18 -7.79
N PHE A 143 6.78 -13.90 -7.46
CA PHE A 143 6.04 -12.78 -8.07
C PHE A 143 6.23 -12.66 -9.57
N ARG A 144 7.36 -13.16 -10.08
CA ARG A 144 7.67 -13.21 -11.52
C ARG A 144 6.90 -14.31 -12.24
N THR A 145 6.38 -15.29 -11.51
CA THR A 145 5.66 -16.45 -12.04
C THR A 145 4.17 -16.36 -11.69
N ARG A 146 3.31 -16.35 -12.72
CA ARG A 146 1.85 -16.09 -12.70
C ARG A 146 1.50 -14.61 -12.75
N GLY A 147 0.42 -14.29 -13.49
CA GLY A 147 -0.07 -12.93 -13.75
C GLY A 147 0.18 -12.01 -12.57
N GLN A 148 1.03 -11.01 -12.83
CA GLN A 148 1.82 -10.27 -11.84
C GLN A 148 1.08 -10.08 -10.53
N ALA A 149 1.54 -10.73 -9.46
CA ALA A 149 1.00 -10.43 -8.15
C ALA A 149 1.34 -8.96 -7.87
N ASP A 150 0.32 -8.10 -7.91
CA ASP A 150 0.50 -6.66 -7.69
C ASP A 150 1.17 -6.39 -6.35
N GLN A 151 1.01 -7.29 -5.37
CA GLN A 151 1.42 -7.10 -3.99
C GLN A 151 1.82 -8.42 -3.34
N LEU A 152 2.95 -8.42 -2.62
CA LEU A 152 3.43 -9.55 -1.82
C LEU A 152 3.86 -9.10 -0.44
N ARG A 153 3.54 -9.94 0.53
CA ARG A 153 4.02 -9.87 1.90
C ARG A 153 5.24 -10.76 2.01
N LEU A 154 6.38 -10.19 2.35
CA LEU A 154 7.68 -10.85 2.37
C LEU A 154 8.32 -10.72 3.75
N GLU A 155 9.07 -11.73 4.15
CA GLU A 155 9.94 -11.72 5.32
C GLU A 155 11.36 -12.09 4.87
N PHE A 156 12.35 -11.31 5.32
CA PHE A 156 13.74 -11.55 5.02
C PHE A 156 14.25 -12.73 5.86
N VAL A 157 14.74 -13.76 5.19
CA VAL A 157 15.34 -14.95 5.82
C VAL A 157 16.85 -15.03 5.59
N GLY A 158 17.39 -14.17 4.73
CA GLY A 158 18.80 -14.16 4.35
C GLY A 158 19.25 -15.45 3.65
N GLY A 159 20.56 -15.70 3.71
CA GLY A 159 21.20 -16.91 3.19
C GLY A 159 22.13 -16.66 2.00
N ASP A 160 22.94 -17.67 1.68
CA ASP A 160 23.77 -17.71 0.48
C ASP A 160 22.89 -18.17 -0.70
N VAL A 161 22.32 -17.20 -1.41
CA VAL A 161 21.42 -17.43 -2.54
C VAL A 161 21.97 -16.77 -3.79
N GLU A 162 21.61 -17.32 -4.94
CA GLU A 162 22.02 -16.78 -6.23
C GLU A 162 21.62 -15.30 -6.37
N PRO A 163 22.56 -14.41 -6.74
CA PRO A 163 22.30 -13.01 -7.01
C PRO A 163 21.31 -12.82 -8.16
N ASP A 164 20.19 -12.17 -7.87
CA ASP A 164 19.10 -11.99 -8.84
C ASP A 164 18.30 -10.73 -8.51
N PHE A 165 18.96 -9.58 -8.62
CA PHE A 165 18.45 -8.32 -8.10
C PHE A 165 17.30 -7.72 -8.91
N GLU A 166 16.35 -7.14 -8.18
CA GLU A 166 15.23 -6.38 -8.71
C GLU A 166 15.38 -4.89 -8.38
N PRO A 167 15.23 -3.99 -9.36
CA PRO A 167 15.28 -2.56 -9.10
C PRO A 167 14.05 -2.10 -8.32
N ILE A 168 14.29 -1.26 -7.32
CA ILE A 168 13.29 -0.57 -6.50
C ILE A 168 13.44 0.92 -6.71
N TRP A 169 12.34 1.59 -7.02
CA TRP A 169 12.35 3.01 -7.37
C TRP A 169 11.77 3.86 -6.26
N VAL A 170 10.90 3.28 -5.43
CA VAL A 170 10.35 3.95 -4.27
C VAL A 170 10.40 3.03 -3.07
N ARG A 171 10.88 3.59 -1.97
CA ARG A 171 10.86 2.99 -0.64
C ARG A 171 9.95 3.81 0.26
N ALA A 172 8.96 3.18 0.86
CA ALA A 172 8.03 3.81 1.77
C ALA A 172 7.94 3.04 3.08
N ARG A 173 7.46 3.70 4.14
CA ARG A 173 7.35 3.11 5.46
C ARG A 173 5.89 3.04 5.88
N LEU A 174 5.42 1.86 6.31
CA LEU A 174 4.12 1.76 6.94
C LEU A 174 4.17 2.36 8.35
N VAL A 175 3.10 3.07 8.71
CA VAL A 175 2.89 3.61 10.07
C VAL A 175 1.53 3.16 10.59
N SER A 176 1.38 2.95 11.90
CA SER A 176 0.09 2.65 12.52
C SER A 176 -0.99 3.65 12.09
N PRO A 177 -2.19 3.20 11.67
CA PRO A 177 -2.76 1.85 11.82
C PRO A 177 -2.40 0.85 10.69
N TYR A 178 -1.37 1.15 9.89
CA TYR A 178 -0.81 0.37 8.79
C TYR A 178 -1.71 0.26 7.55
N ALA A 179 -2.99 -0.05 7.75
CA ALA A 179 -4.00 -0.05 6.70
C ALA A 179 -5.38 0.33 7.25
N VAL A 180 -6.19 1.00 6.43
CA VAL A 180 -7.53 1.49 6.78
C VAL A 180 -8.54 1.20 5.69
N LEU A 181 -9.80 1.08 6.07
CA LEU A 181 -10.92 1.20 5.14
C LEU A 181 -11.09 2.67 4.77
N VAL A 182 -11.49 2.95 3.54
CA VAL A 182 -11.79 4.31 3.08
C VAL A 182 -13.12 4.33 2.33
N ARG A 183 -13.85 5.44 2.42
CA ARG A 183 -15.11 5.65 1.71
C ARG A 183 -15.36 7.12 1.41
N ASP A 184 -16.26 7.37 0.47
CA ASP A 184 -16.86 8.68 0.25
C ASP A 184 -17.84 8.96 1.38
N ARG A 185 -17.98 10.23 1.79
CA ARG A 185 -18.99 10.59 2.78
C ARG A 185 -20.37 10.33 2.17
N PRO A 186 -21.30 9.68 2.88
CA PRO A 186 -22.68 9.57 2.39
C PRO A 186 -23.22 10.98 2.15
N GLN A 187 -23.61 11.29 0.91
CA GLN A 187 -24.41 12.50 0.69
C GLN A 187 -25.68 12.32 1.52
N GLY A 188 -25.85 13.15 2.56
CA GLY A 188 -27.08 13.16 3.33
C GLY A 188 -28.24 13.26 2.36
N SER A 189 -29.23 12.38 2.48
CA SER A 189 -30.49 12.48 1.77
C SER A 189 -30.99 13.91 1.92
N GLY A 190 -30.89 14.70 0.85
CA GLY A 190 -31.32 16.09 0.86
C GLY A 190 -32.77 16.11 1.32
N ASP A 191 -33.00 16.74 2.46
CA ASP A 191 -34.32 16.95 3.00
C ASP A 191 -35.06 17.84 1.99
N SER A 192 -35.84 17.21 1.10
CA SER A 192 -36.74 17.91 0.20
C SER A 192 -37.93 18.40 1.03
N SER A 193 -37.69 19.37 1.91
CA SER A 193 -38.74 20.18 2.51
C SER A 193 -39.30 21.09 1.42
N ASN A 194 -40.25 20.53 0.68
CA ASN A 194 -41.05 21.25 -0.30
C ASN A 194 -41.96 22.23 0.46
N SER A 195 -41.49 23.45 0.69
CA SER A 195 -42.32 24.56 1.13
C SER A 195 -43.26 24.95 -0.02
N ARG A 196 -44.48 24.44 0.01
CA ARG A 196 -45.61 25.06 -0.69
C ARG A 196 -46.43 25.82 0.34
N ALA A 197 -46.24 27.13 0.36
CA ALA A 197 -47.30 28.08 0.64
C ALA A 197 -48.15 28.27 -0.63
#